data_AF-A0A536AT34-F1
#
_entry.id   AF-A0A536AT34-F1
#
_cell.length_a   1.000
_cell.length_b   1.000
_cell.length_c   1.000
_cell.angle_alpha   90.00
_cell.angle_beta   90.00
_cell.angle_gamma   90.00
#
_symmetry.space_group_name_H-M   'P 1'
#
loop_
_entity.id
_entity.type
_entity.pdbx_description
1 polymer ?
#
loop_
_entity_poly.entity_id
_entity_poly.type
_entity_poly.pdbx_seq_one_letter_code
_entity_poly.pdbx_strand_id
1 'polypeptide(L)' 'MTNPSLMIVVQRYGDIAGGGAEPHARAVAQRLRPYFNVEVATTTARDYWTWSNEFTAGLTAVDGIP' A
#
# COMPACT_ATOMS: atom_id res chain seq x y z
N MET A 1 -3.19 24.08 8.97
CA MET A 1 -2.91 23.70 7.57
C MET A 1 -3.14 22.21 7.45
N THR A 2 -3.94 21.75 6.49
CA THR A 2 -4.11 20.31 6.21
C THR A 2 -2.83 19.78 5.58
N ASN A 3 -2.36 18.60 6.01
CA ASN A 3 -1.24 17.94 5.35
C ASN A 3 -1.56 17.69 3.87
N PRO A 4 -0.59 17.87 2.95
CA PRO A 4 -0.79 17.55 1.53
C PRO A 4 -1.09 16.06 1.32
N SER A 5 -1.87 15.73 0.30
CA SER A 5 -2.18 14.34 -0.06
C SER A 5 -1.03 13.68 -0.81
N LEU A 6 -0.79 12.40 -0.54
CA LEU A 6 0.20 11.57 -1.22
C LEU A 6 -0.36 10.17 -1.46
N MET A 7 -0.44 9.75 -2.72
CA MET A 7 -0.79 8.38 -3.08
C MET A 7 0.46 7.60 -3.47
N ILE A 8 0.71 6.50 -2.78
CA ILE A 8 1.76 5.53 -3.12
C ILE A 8 1.11 4.41 -3.93
N VAL A 9 1.64 4.12 -5.11
CA VAL A 9 1.16 3.01 -5.95
C VAL A 9 2.17 1.87 -5.88
N VAL A 10 1.74 0.69 -5.45
CA VAL A 10 2.59 -0.51 -5.32
C VAL A 10 1.75 -1.74 -5.60
N GLN A 11 2.34 -2.81 -6.12
CA GLN A 11 1.58 -3.98 -6.53
C GLN A 11 0.73 -4.61 -5.42
N ARG A 12 1.27 -4.65 -4.20
CA ARG A 12 0.71 -5.26 -3.01
C ARG A 12 1.22 -4.51 -1.78
N TYR A 13 0.44 -4.48 -0.71
CA TYR A 13 0.77 -3.73 0.50
C TYR A 13 0.31 -4.49 1.75
N GLY A 14 1.09 -4.37 2.83
CA GLY A 14 0.80 -4.98 4.13
C GLY A 14 1.78 -6.06 4.55
N ASP A 15 1.27 -7.09 5.22
CA ASP A 15 2.10 -8.19 5.71
C ASP A 15 2.39 -9.20 4.59
N ILE A 16 3.29 -8.79 3.69
CA ILE A 16 3.73 -9.58 2.55
C ILE A 16 5.07 -10.23 2.90
N ALA A 17 5.16 -11.55 2.82
CA ALA A 17 6.40 -12.27 3.05
C ALA A 17 7.46 -11.93 1.99
N GLY A 18 8.69 -11.66 2.44
CA GLY A 18 9.85 -11.39 1.57
C GLY A 18 10.43 -9.99 1.70
N GLY A 19 11.43 -9.70 0.88
CA GLY A 19 12.02 -8.36 0.71
C GLY A 19 11.58 -7.71 -0.61
N GLY A 20 11.89 -6.44 -0.81
CA GLY A 20 11.67 -5.76 -2.10
C GLY A 20 10.71 -4.57 -2.00
N ALA A 21 9.89 -4.40 -3.03
CA ALA A 21 9.06 -3.21 -3.20
C ALA A 21 7.93 -3.11 -2.17
N GLU A 22 7.29 -4.22 -1.78
CA GLU A 22 6.20 -4.21 -0.79
C GLU A 22 6.65 -3.72 0.60
N PRO A 23 7.68 -4.32 1.26
CA PRO A 23 8.15 -3.81 2.55
C PRO A 23 8.79 -2.42 2.44
N HIS A 24 9.41 -2.08 1.30
CA HIS A 24 9.93 -0.74 1.07
C HIS A 24 8.82 0.32 1.02
N ALA A 25 7.75 0.07 0.26
CA ALA A 25 6.59 0.94 0.19
C ALA A 25 5.93 1.10 1.57
N ARG A 26 5.82 0.04 2.36
CA ARG A 26 5.32 0.08 3.73
C ARG A 26 6.17 0.99 4.62
N ALA A 27 7.49 0.87 4.57
CA ALA A 27 8.40 1.72 5.34
C ALA A 27 8.31 3.20 4.91
N VAL A 28 8.25 3.47 3.62
CA VAL A 28 8.10 4.84 3.08
C VAL A 28 6.78 5.45 3.53
N ALA A 29 5.67 4.72 3.38
CA ALA A 29 4.35 5.18 3.80
C ALA A 29 4.34 5.54 5.28
N GLN A 30 4.81 4.65 6.17
CA GLN A 30 4.89 4.92 7.60
C GLN A 30 5.77 6.12 7.94
N ARG A 31 6.92 6.29 7.26
CA ARG A 31 7.84 7.42 7.48
C ARG A 31 7.22 8.76 7.08
N LEU A 32 6.34 8.78 6.08
CA LEU A 32 5.75 9.99 5.50
C LEU A 32 4.42 10.41 6.12
N ARG A 33 3.69 9.50 6.77
CA ARG A 33 2.40 9.79 7.45
C ARG A 33 2.37 11.01 8.36
N PRO A 34 3.43 11.36 9.12
CA PRO A 34 3.40 12.58 9.94
C PRO A 34 3.30 13.87 9.11
N TYR A 35 3.69 13.83 7.84
CA TYR A 35 3.81 15.00 6.97
C TYR A 35 2.75 15.04 5.85
N PHE A 36 2.15 13.90 5.51
CA PHE A 36 1.22 13.75 4.38
C PHE A 36 -0.05 12.98 4.80
N ASN A 37 -1.16 13.27 4.13
CA ASN A 37 -2.30 12.37 4.10
C ASN A 37 -1.99 11.25 3.10
N VAL A 38 -1.44 10.15 3.61
CA VAL A 38 -0.97 9.03 2.78
C VAL A 38 -2.11 8.07 2.49
N GLU A 39 -2.21 7.65 1.23
CA GLU A 39 -3.06 6.56 0.74
C GLU A 39 -2.22 5.60 -0.10
N VAL A 40 -2.61 4.32 -0.17
CA VAL A 40 -1.91 3.32 -0.97
C VAL A 40 -2.86 2.66 -1.97
N ALA A 41 -2.52 2.73 -3.25
CA ALA A 41 -3.22 1.99 -4.30
C ALA A 41 -2.46 0.70 -4.62
N THR A 42 -3.18 -0.43 -4.58
CA THR A 42 -2.64 -1.74 -4.95
C THR A 42 -3.46 -2.43 -6.03
N THR A 43 -2.89 -3.52 -6.57
CA THR A 43 -3.69 -4.49 -7.31
C THR A 43 -4.62 -5.25 -6.37
N THR A 44 -5.54 -6.03 -6.95
CA THR A 44 -6.31 -7.05 -6.21
C THR A 44 -5.70 -8.46 -6.37
N ALA A 45 -4.44 -8.54 -6.83
CA ALA A 45 -3.76 -9.81 -7.02
C ALA A 45 -3.11 -10.32 -5.72
N ARG A 46 -3.18 -11.63 -5.52
CA ARG A 46 -2.56 -12.30 -4.38
C ARG A 46 -1.07 -12.57 -4.59
N ASP A 47 -0.72 -13.01 -5.79
CA ASP A 47 0.62 -13.44 -6.13
C ASP A 47 1.16 -12.78 -7.41
N TYR A 48 2.49 -12.85 -7.57
CA TYR A 48 3.21 -12.30 -8.71
C TYR A 48 3.36 -13.28 -9.88
N TRP A 49 2.88 -14.51 -9.73
CA TRP A 49 2.99 -15.56 -10.74
C TRP A 49 1.86 -15.42 -11.77
N THR A 50 0.63 -15.27 -11.29
CA THR A 50 -0.58 -15.23 -12.12
C THR A 50 -1.12 -13.83 -12.30
N TRP A 51 -0.90 -12.94 -11.32
CA TRP A 51 -1.53 -11.62 -11.25
C TRP A 51 -3.07 -11.65 -11.29
N SER A 52 -3.68 -12.78 -10.98
CA SER A 52 -5.13 -12.91 -10.98
C SER A 52 -5.75 -12.08 -9.87
N ASN A 53 -6.81 -11.33 -10.20
CA ASN A 53 -7.58 -10.56 -9.23
C ASN A 53 -8.37 -11.50 -8.32
N GLU A 54 -7.75 -11.90 -7.22
CA GLU A 54 -8.34 -12.80 -6.22
C GLU A 54 -9.02 -12.05 -5.08
N PHE A 55 -8.61 -10.80 -4.82
CA PHE A 55 -9.23 -9.96 -3.80
C PHE A 55 -10.40 -9.15 -4.37
N THR A 56 -11.38 -8.85 -3.52
CA THR A 56 -12.46 -7.93 -3.88
C THR A 56 -11.90 -6.51 -3.95
N ALA A 57 -12.17 -5.80 -5.05
CA ALA A 57 -11.80 -4.40 -5.18
C ALA A 57 -12.54 -3.53 -4.15
N GLY A 58 -11.84 -2.57 -3.55
CA GLY A 58 -12.41 -1.66 -2.57
C GLY A 58 -11.35 -1.06 -1.65
N LEU A 59 -11.82 -0.23 -0.72
CA LEU A 59 -10.98 0.38 0.30
C LEU A 59 -10.82 -0.56 1.49
N THR A 60 -9.59 -0.69 1.95
CA THR A 60 -9.24 -1.38 3.20
C THR A 60 -8.17 -0.57 3.92
N ALA A 61 -7.94 -0.81 5.20
CA ALA A 61 -6.91 -0.08 5.94
C ALA A 61 -5.84 -1.04 6.46
N VAL A 62 -4.58 -0.69 6.22
CA VAL A 62 -3.40 -1.41 6.72
C VAL A 62 -2.53 -0.41 7.48
N ASP A 63 -2.17 -0.73 8.72
CA ASP A 63 -1.50 0.20 9.65
C ASP A 63 -2.27 1.52 9.88
N GLY A 64 -3.55 1.60 9.55
CA GLY A 64 -4.34 2.84 9.55
C GLY A 64 -4.04 3.77 8.36
N ILE A 65 -3.50 3.22 7.26
CA ILE A 65 -3.40 3.85 5.95
C ILE A 65 -4.46 3.22 5.04
N PRO A 66 -5.30 4.03 4.37
CA PRO A 66 -6.29 3.53 3.41
C PRO A 66 -5.67 3.11 2.07
#